data_AF-A0AAD5XUN8-F1
#
_entry.id   AF-A0AAD5XUN8-F1
#
_cell.length_a   1.000
_cell.length_b   1.000
_cell.length_c   1.000
_cell.angle_alpha   90.00
_cell.angle_beta   90.00
_cell.angle_gamma   90.00
#
_symmetry.space_group_name_H-M   'P 1'
#
loop_
_entity.id
_entity.type
_entity.pdbx_description
1 polymer ?
#
loop_
_entity_poly.entity_id
_entity_poly.type
_entity_poly.pdbx_seq_one_letter_code
_entity_poly.pdbx_strand_id
1 'polypeptide(L)'
;MSSTQPGHIDNLSEEQYSILQKLWLQLLKSLIHDKNLENLQLPTKKLEKQSSSISIFKSLSWSSKSLDVKEDITDSKEEMVKNLEFNFAFEILFLYLFGPDSPDATLLRFLRARKWDIEKTLDMINKALIWRKNFDFKTLLYKGEEILEKGELESGKGYLYGQDKEKRKCCFIHVRHHVTGKVPQEELEKFSVFIVENGRLFLNKSVETFTLVFDMNGFSMQCMDYNYVKFLLSCFEAYYPESLGQILVIDSPWIFNGCWTIIKGWIDPVVASKIKFISSSELKDYVDVQFIPKLILESANINYPNSFTEEEVKKGYEFQYFGPTEKDLVELSKKRNETEKEKMIWKEFKKAALEFMELTNEWSVYESKQDSKLSKDRLEQYKKLNECYQNLVPFIK
;
A
#
# COMPACT_ATOMS: atom_id res chain seq x y z
N MET A 1 -3.02 12.24 -23.50
CA MET A 1 -2.12 11.40 -22.70
C MET A 1 -1.56 12.29 -21.61
N SER A 2 -2.00 12.12 -20.36
CA SER A 2 -1.42 12.86 -19.24
C SER A 2 0.04 12.43 -19.10
N SER A 3 0.98 13.38 -19.16
CA SER A 3 2.39 13.10 -18.94
C SER A 3 2.59 12.62 -17.50
N THR A 4 3.24 11.47 -17.32
CA THR A 4 3.58 10.93 -15.99
C THR A 4 4.23 12.00 -15.11
N GLN A 5 3.79 12.14 -13.86
CA GLN A 5 4.33 13.18 -12.96
C GLN A 5 5.81 12.93 -12.61
N PRO A 6 6.60 13.99 -12.31
CA PRO A 6 7.99 13.83 -11.88
C PRO A 6 8.13 12.89 -10.69
N GLY A 7 9.22 12.14 -10.63
CA GLY A 7 9.49 11.22 -9.52
C GLY A 7 8.79 9.86 -9.60
N HIS A 8 8.24 9.52 -10.76
CA HIS A 8 7.65 8.21 -11.06
C HIS A 8 8.51 7.49 -12.11
N ILE A 9 8.34 6.17 -12.26
CA ILE A 9 9.22 5.29 -13.07
C ILE A 9 9.55 5.88 -14.45
N ASP A 10 8.56 6.44 -15.16
CA ASP A 10 8.72 6.98 -16.52
C ASP A 10 9.13 8.46 -16.58
N ASN A 11 9.31 9.12 -15.44
CA ASN A 11 9.67 10.53 -15.36
C ASN A 11 10.61 10.81 -14.16
N LEU A 12 11.78 10.17 -14.17
CA LEU A 12 12.85 10.40 -13.19
C LEU A 12 13.92 11.35 -13.77
N SER A 13 14.30 12.36 -12.98
CA SER A 13 15.53 13.11 -13.22
C SER A 13 16.76 12.20 -13.05
N GLU A 14 17.93 12.64 -13.52
CA GLU A 14 19.18 11.87 -13.34
C GLU A 14 19.51 11.67 -11.86
N GLU A 15 19.31 12.71 -11.06
CA GLU A 15 19.49 12.65 -9.62
C GLU A 15 18.54 11.66 -8.96
N GLN A 16 17.25 11.73 -9.27
CA GLN A 16 16.23 10.81 -8.73
C GLN A 16 16.52 9.35 -9.09
N TYR A 17 16.96 9.12 -10.33
CA TYR A 17 17.36 7.81 -10.81
C TYR A 17 18.56 7.26 -10.03
N SER A 18 19.61 8.08 -9.84
CA SER A 18 20.79 7.72 -9.03
C SER A 18 20.42 7.44 -7.57
N ILE A 19 19.50 8.21 -6.99
CA ILE A 19 19.01 7.99 -5.62
C ILE A 19 18.29 6.63 -5.50
N LEU A 20 17.45 6.27 -6.49
CA LEU A 20 16.79 4.96 -6.52
C LEU A 20 17.81 3.81 -6.60
N GLN A 21 18.84 3.93 -7.44
CA GLN A 21 19.93 2.94 -7.53
C GLN A 21 20.65 2.79 -6.18
N LYS A 22 20.99 3.91 -5.53
CA LYS A 22 21.67 3.90 -4.21
C LYS A 22 20.80 3.25 -3.12
N LEU A 23 19.50 3.53 -3.11
CA LEU A 23 18.55 2.89 -2.20
C LEU A 23 18.50 1.37 -2.41
N TRP A 24 18.42 0.93 -3.67
CA TRP A 24 18.48 -0.49 -4.01
C TRP A 24 19.78 -1.15 -3.54
N LEU A 25 20.95 -0.53 -3.76
CA LEU A 25 22.22 -1.07 -3.28
C LEU A 25 22.24 -1.25 -1.75
N GLN A 26 21.63 -0.32 -1.00
CA GLN A 26 21.55 -0.45 0.45
C GLN A 26 20.61 -1.60 0.86
N LEU A 27 19.43 -1.70 0.25
CA LEU A 27 18.47 -2.79 0.51
C LEU A 27 19.04 -4.16 0.13
N LEU A 28 19.74 -4.27 -0.99
CA LEU A 28 20.36 -5.53 -1.41
C LEU A 28 21.50 -5.94 -0.47
N LYS A 29 22.30 -4.99 0.04
CA LYS A 29 23.36 -5.28 1.02
C LYS A 29 22.83 -5.88 2.31
N SER A 30 21.68 -5.40 2.79
CA SER A 30 20.99 -5.98 3.96
C SER A 30 20.46 -7.39 3.75
N LEU A 31 20.29 -7.83 2.49
CA LEU A 31 19.80 -9.17 2.16
C LEU A 31 20.92 -10.22 2.00
N ILE A 32 22.20 -9.81 2.00
CA ILE A 32 23.35 -10.69 1.71
C ILE A 32 23.49 -11.84 2.73
N HIS A 33 23.03 -11.64 3.97
CA HIS A 33 23.14 -12.61 5.05
C HIS A 33 21.80 -13.31 5.38
N ASP A 34 20.81 -13.22 4.50
CA ASP A 34 19.53 -13.89 4.71
C ASP A 34 19.66 -15.41 4.47
N LYS A 35 19.54 -16.19 5.55
CA LYS A 35 19.56 -17.66 5.55
C LYS A 35 18.53 -18.29 4.61
N ASN A 36 17.43 -17.59 4.29
CA ASN A 36 16.43 -18.06 3.34
C ASN A 36 16.95 -18.08 1.89
N LEU A 37 18.02 -17.32 1.60
CA LEU A 37 18.68 -17.26 0.30
C LEU A 37 19.93 -18.16 0.26
N GLU A 38 20.56 -18.46 1.41
CA GLU A 38 21.79 -19.28 1.50
C GLU A 38 21.63 -20.73 0.99
N ASN A 39 20.42 -21.31 1.07
CA ASN A 39 20.15 -22.69 0.65
C ASN A 39 19.92 -22.88 -0.86
N LEU A 40 19.89 -21.79 -1.64
CA LEU A 40 19.87 -21.86 -3.09
C LEU A 40 21.33 -22.04 -3.56
N GLN A 41 21.69 -23.23 -4.06
CA GLN A 41 22.99 -23.45 -4.70
C GLN A 41 23.02 -22.63 -6.01
N LEU A 42 23.54 -21.42 -5.92
CA LEU A 42 23.55 -20.47 -7.02
C LEU A 42 24.86 -20.55 -7.80
N PRO A 43 24.83 -20.39 -9.14
CA PRO A 43 25.99 -19.98 -9.89
C PRO A 43 26.25 -18.50 -9.61
N THR A 44 26.81 -18.18 -8.44
CA THR A 44 27.22 -16.80 -8.14
C THR A 44 28.28 -16.37 -9.16
N LYS A 45 27.91 -15.52 -10.12
CA LYS A 45 28.79 -14.39 -10.42
C LYS A 45 28.88 -13.65 -9.10
N LYS A 46 30.01 -13.80 -8.39
CA LYS A 46 30.28 -13.14 -7.12
C LYS A 46 29.67 -11.74 -7.14
N LEU A 47 28.72 -11.45 -6.24
CA LEU A 47 28.52 -10.08 -5.79
C LEU A 47 29.90 -9.61 -5.37
N GLU A 48 30.56 -8.82 -6.21
CA GLU A 48 31.94 -8.44 -5.98
C GLU A 48 32.02 -7.79 -4.60
N LYS A 49 32.86 -8.36 -3.73
CA LYS A 49 33.38 -7.63 -2.58
C LYS A 49 34.12 -6.42 -3.13
N GLN A 50 33.44 -5.31 -3.32
CA GLN A 50 34.13 -4.04 -3.46
C GLN A 50 34.60 -3.62 -2.07
N SER A 51 35.85 -3.98 -1.80
CA SER A 51 36.67 -3.38 -0.77
C SER A 51 36.80 -1.87 -1.02
N SER A 52 36.49 -1.07 0.00
CA SER A 52 37.13 0.21 0.33
C SER A 52 37.39 1.21 -0.82
N SER A 53 36.47 2.17 -1.02
CA SER A 53 36.74 3.62 -0.99
C SER A 53 35.60 4.44 -1.63
N ILE A 54 34.47 4.56 -0.92
CA ILE A 54 33.68 5.79 -1.01
C ILE A 54 33.92 6.52 0.30
N SER A 55 34.88 7.44 0.28
CA SER A 55 35.28 8.28 1.40
C SER A 55 34.22 9.34 1.71
N ILE A 56 33.05 8.92 2.20
CA ILE A 56 32.01 9.82 2.74
C ILE A 56 31.91 9.71 4.27
N PHE A 57 32.47 8.66 4.90
CA PHE A 57 32.39 8.42 6.35
C PHE A 57 33.64 8.85 7.15
N LYS A 58 34.08 10.11 7.02
CA LYS A 58 35.08 10.67 7.96
C LYS A 58 34.67 11.95 8.70
N SER A 59 33.46 12.43 8.50
CA SER A 59 32.91 13.48 9.37
C SER A 59 31.43 13.20 9.61
N LEU A 60 31.12 12.55 10.71
CA LEU A 60 29.84 12.67 11.43
C LEU A 60 30.07 12.07 12.81
N SER A 61 30.87 12.78 13.60
CA SER A 61 30.88 12.64 15.05
C SER A 61 29.50 13.07 15.56
N TRP A 62 28.80 12.11 16.13
CA TRP A 62 27.51 12.25 16.80
C TRP A 62 27.56 13.40 17.83
N SER A 63 26.77 14.45 17.61
CA SER A 63 26.42 15.43 18.63
C SER A 63 24.90 15.43 18.77
N SER A 64 24.43 14.77 19.82
CA SER A 64 23.04 14.81 20.26
C SER A 64 22.75 16.19 20.87
N LYS A 65 21.98 17.01 20.15
CA LYS A 65 21.24 18.13 20.74
C LYS A 65 19.79 18.09 20.27
N SER A 66 18.97 17.52 21.17
CA SER A 66 17.60 17.89 21.55
C SER A 66 16.69 18.53 20.49
N LEU A 67 15.63 17.79 20.12
CA LEU A 67 14.32 18.37 19.83
C LEU A 67 13.33 17.78 20.83
N ASP A 68 12.85 18.66 21.72
CA ASP A 68 11.92 18.37 22.80
C ASP A 68 10.55 17.91 22.27
N VAL A 69 10.15 16.69 22.63
CA VAL A 69 8.74 16.26 22.67
C VAL A 69 8.51 15.69 24.07
N LYS A 70 7.63 16.35 24.83
CA LYS A 70 7.29 16.00 26.21
C LYS A 70 6.46 14.71 26.29
N GLU A 71 6.91 13.81 27.18
CA GLU A 71 6.19 12.82 28.03
C GLU A 71 5.27 11.80 27.34
N ASP A 72 5.23 10.50 27.66
CA ASP A 72 5.92 9.67 28.65
C ASP A 72 5.74 8.22 28.16
N ILE A 73 6.81 7.54 27.74
CA ILE A 73 6.85 6.08 27.53
C ILE A 73 8.24 5.63 27.98
N THR A 74 8.34 5.22 29.23
CA THR A 74 9.57 4.86 29.92
C THR A 74 10.08 3.47 29.49
N ASP A 75 11.40 3.40 29.34
CA ASP A 75 12.33 2.27 29.44
C ASP A 75 12.34 1.12 28.41
N SER A 76 11.44 1.04 27.42
CA SER A 76 11.54 -0.01 26.37
C SER A 76 12.20 0.43 25.06
N LYS A 77 12.37 1.75 24.83
CA LYS A 77 12.90 2.28 23.56
C LYS A 77 14.42 2.26 23.44
N GLU A 78 15.17 2.35 24.53
CA GLU A 78 16.64 2.44 24.46
C GLU A 78 17.32 1.11 24.09
N GLU A 79 16.65 -0.02 24.34
CA GLU A 79 17.18 -1.34 24.00
C GLU A 79 16.82 -1.74 22.56
N MET A 80 15.68 -1.26 22.01
CA MET A 80 15.29 -1.49 20.62
C MET A 80 16.09 -0.66 19.60
N VAL A 81 16.59 0.52 19.99
CA VAL A 81 17.29 1.44 19.07
C VAL A 81 18.79 1.08 18.90
N LYS A 82 19.38 0.28 19.79
CA LYS A 82 20.82 -0.03 19.76
C LYS A 82 21.24 -1.21 18.87
N ASN A 83 20.30 -1.95 18.26
CA ASN A 83 20.58 -3.05 17.33
C ASN A 83 20.02 -2.78 15.92
N LEU A 84 20.30 -1.60 15.35
CA LEU A 84 20.04 -1.30 13.93
C LEU A 84 21.05 -2.01 13.02
N GLU A 85 21.09 -3.33 13.08
CA GLU A 85 21.44 -4.12 11.90
C GLU A 85 20.17 -4.20 11.04
N PHE A 86 20.20 -3.60 9.85
CA PHE A 86 19.15 -3.72 8.85
C PHE A 86 19.05 -5.18 8.39
N ASN A 87 18.47 -6.07 9.19
CA ASN A 87 18.18 -7.44 8.82
C ASN A 87 16.79 -7.48 8.19
N PHE A 88 16.67 -6.91 6.99
CA PHE A 88 15.48 -7.15 6.18
C PHE A 88 15.48 -8.62 5.80
N ALA A 89 14.42 -9.33 6.18
CA ALA A 89 14.20 -10.65 5.63
C ALA A 89 13.66 -10.49 4.19
N PHE A 90 14.25 -11.20 3.25
CA PHE A 90 13.83 -11.32 1.86
C PHE A 90 12.31 -11.51 1.76
N GLU A 91 11.78 -12.43 2.56
CA GLU A 91 10.35 -12.76 2.58
C GLU A 91 9.51 -11.55 2.99
N ILE A 92 9.93 -10.79 3.99
CA ILE A 92 9.19 -9.61 4.48
C ILE A 92 9.18 -8.50 3.42
N LEU A 93 10.32 -8.27 2.76
CA LEU A 93 10.43 -7.22 1.74
C LEU A 93 9.61 -7.56 0.49
N PHE A 94 9.81 -8.76 -0.06
CA PHE A 94 9.17 -9.15 -1.32
C PHE A 94 7.70 -9.56 -1.14
N LEU A 95 7.33 -10.22 -0.04
CA LEU A 95 5.94 -10.65 0.16
C LEU A 95 5.06 -9.55 0.73
N TYR A 96 5.56 -8.76 1.68
CA TYR A 96 4.71 -7.85 2.47
C TYR A 96 4.84 -6.40 2.03
N LEU A 97 6.05 -5.90 1.77
CA LEU A 97 6.22 -4.52 1.30
C LEU A 97 5.85 -4.39 -0.18
N PHE A 98 6.53 -5.14 -1.05
CA PHE A 98 6.27 -5.08 -2.48
C PHE A 98 4.97 -5.80 -2.83
N GLY A 99 4.82 -7.05 -2.40
CA GLY A 99 3.61 -7.82 -2.65
C GLY A 99 3.28 -7.84 -4.16
N PRO A 100 2.06 -7.43 -4.56
CA PRO A 100 1.67 -7.37 -5.98
C PRO A 100 2.22 -6.14 -6.74
N ASP A 101 2.75 -5.14 -6.02
CA ASP A 101 3.19 -3.88 -6.63
C ASP A 101 4.56 -4.02 -7.30
N SER A 102 4.87 -3.07 -8.19
CA SER A 102 6.25 -2.91 -8.67
C SER A 102 7.18 -2.56 -7.50
N PRO A 103 8.30 -3.27 -7.32
CA PRO A 103 9.30 -2.93 -6.32
C PRO A 103 9.81 -1.49 -6.49
N ASP A 104 10.10 -1.09 -7.73
CA ASP A 104 10.58 0.27 -8.05
C ASP A 104 9.51 1.33 -7.73
N ALA A 105 8.25 1.10 -8.15
CA ALA A 105 7.15 2.04 -7.85
C ALA A 105 6.95 2.18 -6.32
N THR A 106 7.05 1.07 -5.59
CA THR A 106 6.94 1.07 -4.14
C THR A 106 8.06 1.89 -3.51
N LEU A 107 9.32 1.64 -3.86
CA LEU A 107 10.44 2.42 -3.32
C LEU A 107 10.35 3.91 -3.69
N LEU A 108 9.91 4.22 -4.92
CA LEU A 108 9.70 5.60 -5.35
C LEU A 108 8.62 6.31 -4.53
N ARG A 109 7.54 5.63 -4.13
CA ARG A 109 6.55 6.19 -3.19
C ARG A 109 7.18 6.59 -1.85
N PHE A 110 8.02 5.72 -1.28
CA PHE A 110 8.73 6.04 -0.03
C PHE A 110 9.74 7.18 -0.22
N LEU A 111 10.49 7.20 -1.32
CA LEU A 111 11.43 8.30 -1.64
C LEU A 111 10.69 9.63 -1.77
N ARG A 112 9.58 9.69 -2.52
CA ARG A 112 8.76 10.91 -2.65
C ARG A 112 8.26 11.38 -1.29
N ALA A 113 7.74 10.49 -0.46
CA ALA A 113 7.27 10.80 0.90
C ALA A 113 8.37 11.31 1.85
N ARG A 114 9.64 11.05 1.54
CA ARG A 114 10.81 11.53 2.31
C ARG A 114 11.67 12.51 1.53
N LYS A 115 11.12 13.15 0.50
CA LYS A 115 11.79 14.19 -0.29
C LYS A 115 13.16 13.73 -0.81
N TRP A 116 13.24 12.47 -1.24
CA TRP A 116 14.43 11.81 -1.79
C TRP A 116 15.60 11.63 -0.80
N ASP A 117 15.34 11.78 0.50
CA ASP A 117 16.31 11.49 1.56
C ASP A 117 16.39 9.97 1.82
N ILE A 118 17.53 9.37 1.48
CA ILE A 118 17.73 7.92 1.54
C ILE A 118 17.64 7.39 2.98
N GLU A 119 18.25 8.07 3.95
CA GLU A 119 18.29 7.59 5.34
C GLU A 119 16.90 7.59 5.96
N LYS A 120 16.14 8.68 5.77
CA LYS A 120 14.75 8.78 6.22
C LYS A 120 13.83 7.80 5.48
N THR A 121 14.15 7.52 4.21
CA THR A 121 13.42 6.52 3.41
C THR A 121 13.60 5.12 3.99
N LEU A 122 14.83 4.72 4.30
CA LEU A 122 15.12 3.43 4.93
C LEU A 122 14.46 3.28 6.30
N ASP A 123 14.51 4.32 7.14
CA ASP A 123 13.83 4.33 8.44
C ASP A 123 12.31 4.14 8.28
N MET A 124 11.69 4.81 7.30
CA MET A 124 10.27 4.65 7.02
C MET A 124 9.91 3.26 6.50
N ILE A 125 10.71 2.70 5.59
CA ILE A 125 10.55 1.31 5.11
C ILE A 125 10.63 0.33 6.29
N ASN A 126 11.63 0.50 7.17
CA ASN A 126 11.79 -0.35 8.34
C ASN A 126 10.58 -0.29 9.28
N LYS A 127 10.08 0.92 9.59
CA LYS A 127 8.86 1.10 10.39
C LYS A 127 7.64 0.43 9.74
N ALA A 128 7.48 0.56 8.43
CA ALA A 128 6.39 -0.07 7.69
C ALA A 128 6.48 -1.61 7.71
N LEU A 129 7.69 -2.17 7.70
CA LEU A 129 7.92 -3.61 7.80
C LEU A 129 7.69 -4.16 9.22
N ILE A 130 8.16 -3.45 10.24
CA ILE A 130 7.91 -3.78 11.64
C ILE A 130 6.41 -3.76 11.93
N TRP A 131 5.70 -2.73 11.44
CA TRP A 131 4.25 -2.66 11.58
C TRP A 131 3.56 -3.86 10.92
N ARG A 132 3.89 -4.20 9.67
CA ARG A 132 3.31 -5.37 8.98
C ARG A 132 3.57 -6.68 9.75
N LYS A 133 4.75 -6.84 10.34
CA LYS A 133 5.07 -8.00 11.18
C LYS A 133 4.20 -8.04 12.44
N ASN A 134 4.04 -6.91 13.13
CA ASN A 134 3.26 -6.81 14.36
C ASN A 134 1.75 -6.89 14.12
N PHE A 135 1.28 -6.49 12.94
CA PHE A 135 -0.12 -6.53 12.52
C PHE A 135 -0.62 -7.94 12.18
N ASP A 136 0.25 -8.96 12.22
CA ASP A 136 -0.03 -10.31 11.72
C ASP A 136 -0.53 -10.32 10.26
N PHE A 137 0.14 -9.51 9.43
CA PHE A 137 -0.17 -9.34 8.01
C PHE A 137 -0.15 -10.67 7.23
N LYS A 138 0.68 -11.60 7.70
CA LYS A 138 0.78 -12.96 7.18
C LYS A 138 -0.56 -13.70 7.27
N THR A 139 -1.20 -13.70 8.44
CA THR A 139 -2.51 -14.32 8.61
C THR A 139 -3.58 -13.62 7.78
N LEU A 140 -3.52 -12.28 7.66
CA LEU A 140 -4.43 -11.52 6.80
C LEU A 140 -4.33 -11.95 5.34
N LEU A 141 -3.12 -12.07 4.79
CA LEU A 141 -2.93 -12.54 3.41
C LEU A 141 -3.39 -13.98 3.23
N TYR A 142 -3.09 -14.85 4.21
CA TYR A 142 -3.43 -16.28 4.11
C TYR A 142 -4.93 -16.53 4.13
N LYS A 143 -5.60 -15.93 5.13
CA LYS A 143 -6.99 -16.24 5.47
C LYS A 143 -7.98 -15.25 4.85
N GLY A 144 -7.53 -14.08 4.43
CA GLY A 144 -8.37 -13.06 3.79
C GLY A 144 -9.62 -12.76 4.61
N GLU A 145 -10.78 -12.91 3.99
CA GLU A 145 -12.10 -12.66 4.60
C GLU A 145 -12.42 -13.61 5.76
N GLU A 146 -11.78 -14.79 5.87
CA GLU A 146 -12.07 -15.78 6.91
C GLU A 146 -11.77 -15.27 8.34
N ILE A 147 -10.91 -14.27 8.48
CA ILE A 147 -10.57 -13.67 9.79
C ILE A 147 -11.30 -12.37 10.09
N LEU A 148 -12.11 -11.88 9.15
CA LEU A 148 -12.79 -10.61 9.30
C LEU A 148 -14.17 -10.82 9.90
N GLU A 149 -14.65 -9.83 10.65
CA GLU A 149 -16.01 -9.83 11.17
C GLU A 149 -17.00 -9.79 9.99
N LYS A 150 -17.92 -10.77 9.94
CA LYS A 150 -18.83 -10.96 8.81
C LYS A 150 -19.77 -9.77 8.61
N GLY A 151 -20.25 -9.18 9.71
CA GLY A 151 -21.09 -7.98 9.68
C GLY A 151 -20.37 -6.79 9.04
N GLU A 152 -19.06 -6.63 9.23
CA GLU A 152 -18.25 -5.60 8.60
C GLU A 152 -18.21 -5.79 7.07
N LEU A 153 -17.97 -7.02 6.62
CA LEU A 153 -17.98 -7.39 5.19
C LEU A 153 -19.36 -7.17 4.55
N GLU A 154 -20.44 -7.53 5.24
CA GLU A 154 -21.82 -7.40 4.75
C GLU A 154 -22.36 -5.97 4.84
N SER A 155 -21.79 -5.12 5.70
CA SER A 155 -22.32 -3.79 5.99
C SER A 155 -22.28 -2.83 4.80
N GLY A 156 -21.42 -3.09 3.81
CA GLY A 156 -21.15 -2.13 2.73
C GLY A 156 -20.61 -0.80 3.23
N LYS A 157 -19.97 -0.75 4.41
CA LYS A 157 -19.40 0.49 4.96
C LYS A 157 -18.17 0.97 4.20
N GLY A 158 -17.47 0.07 3.52
CA GLY A 158 -16.22 0.32 2.80
C GLY A 158 -16.04 -0.71 1.70
N TYR A 159 -15.92 -0.30 0.45
CA TYR A 159 -15.70 -1.22 -0.68
C TYR A 159 -15.05 -0.52 -1.88
N LEU A 160 -14.33 -1.31 -2.67
CA LEU A 160 -13.73 -0.86 -3.93
C LEU A 160 -14.76 -0.96 -5.05
N TYR A 161 -14.98 0.13 -5.77
CA TYR A 161 -15.87 0.14 -6.92
C TYR A 161 -15.49 1.23 -7.91
N GLY A 162 -15.54 0.90 -9.20
CA GLY A 162 -15.33 1.89 -10.26
C GLY A 162 -13.96 2.57 -10.25
N GLN A 163 -13.89 3.74 -10.88
CA GLN A 163 -12.69 4.55 -10.97
C GLN A 163 -13.04 6.02 -11.16
N ASP A 164 -12.13 6.91 -10.75
CA ASP A 164 -12.27 8.34 -10.98
C ASP A 164 -11.82 8.73 -12.40
N LYS A 165 -11.93 10.02 -12.74
CA LYS A 165 -11.55 10.55 -14.05
C LYS A 165 -10.05 10.43 -14.36
N GLU A 166 -9.21 10.34 -13.32
CA GLU A 166 -7.78 10.07 -13.42
C GLU A 166 -7.46 8.56 -13.43
N LYS A 167 -8.49 7.72 -13.57
CA LYS A 167 -8.43 6.25 -13.63
C LYS A 167 -7.96 5.59 -12.34
N ARG A 168 -7.98 6.31 -11.22
CA ARG A 168 -7.72 5.76 -9.87
C ARG A 168 -8.91 4.95 -9.41
N LYS A 169 -8.69 3.76 -8.86
CA LYS A 169 -9.77 2.99 -8.24
C LYS A 169 -10.38 3.77 -7.08
N CYS A 170 -11.70 3.76 -6.99
CA CYS A 170 -12.43 4.40 -5.91
C CYS A 170 -12.70 3.39 -4.78
N CYS A 171 -12.52 3.84 -3.54
CA CYS A 171 -13.03 3.17 -2.35
C CYS A 171 -14.16 4.04 -1.78
N PHE A 172 -15.38 3.53 -1.79
CA PHE A 172 -16.54 4.20 -1.23
C PHE A 172 -16.71 3.80 0.22
N ILE A 173 -16.84 4.79 1.10
CA ILE A 173 -16.93 4.63 2.54
C ILE A 173 -18.21 5.31 3.03
N HIS A 174 -19.22 4.52 3.41
CA HIS A 174 -20.49 5.03 3.92
C HIS A 174 -20.45 5.14 5.43
N VAL A 175 -20.17 6.35 5.92
CA VAL A 175 -19.85 6.58 7.34
C VAL A 175 -21.00 6.22 8.27
N ARG A 176 -22.24 6.36 7.79
CA ARG A 176 -23.46 5.96 8.52
C ARG A 176 -23.55 4.48 8.91
N HIS A 177 -22.78 3.60 8.25
CA HIS A 177 -22.74 2.17 8.60
C HIS A 177 -21.70 1.86 9.67
N HIS A 178 -20.88 2.84 10.09
CA HIS A 178 -19.97 2.70 11.21
C HIS A 178 -20.65 3.08 12.53
N VAL A 179 -20.42 2.29 13.57
CA VAL A 179 -20.86 2.57 14.94
C VAL A 179 -19.67 2.37 15.86
N THR A 180 -19.26 3.46 16.51
CA THR A 180 -18.09 3.51 17.40
C THR A 180 -18.28 2.53 18.56
N GLY A 181 -17.26 1.69 18.81
CA GLY A 181 -17.27 0.71 19.90
C GLY A 181 -18.13 -0.53 19.66
N LYS A 182 -18.82 -0.67 18.52
CA LYS A 182 -19.59 -1.88 18.19
C LYS A 182 -18.69 -3.08 17.88
N VAL A 183 -17.59 -2.83 17.18
CA VAL A 183 -16.60 -3.83 16.77
C VAL A 183 -15.26 -3.44 17.39
N PRO A 184 -14.46 -4.41 17.90
CA PRO A 184 -13.13 -4.12 18.44
C PRO A 184 -12.26 -3.39 17.41
N GLN A 185 -11.45 -2.45 17.88
CA GLN A 185 -10.61 -1.63 17.00
C GLN A 185 -9.72 -2.48 16.09
N GLU A 186 -9.08 -3.53 16.62
CA GLU A 186 -8.22 -4.43 15.85
C GLU A 186 -8.94 -5.06 14.63
N GLU A 187 -10.23 -5.40 14.77
CA GLU A 187 -11.01 -5.98 13.68
C GLU A 187 -11.35 -4.94 12.60
N LEU A 188 -11.62 -3.70 13.01
CA LEU A 188 -11.79 -2.57 12.08
C LEU A 188 -10.50 -2.26 11.32
N GLU A 189 -9.36 -2.31 12.03
CA GLU A 189 -8.05 -2.12 11.43
C GLU A 189 -7.76 -3.21 10.40
N LYS A 190 -8.03 -4.49 10.72
CA LYS A 190 -7.90 -5.63 9.77
C LYS A 190 -8.77 -5.44 8.54
N PHE A 191 -10.03 -5.03 8.72
CA PHE A 191 -10.94 -4.74 7.61
C PHE A 191 -10.40 -3.63 6.69
N SER A 192 -9.89 -2.54 7.27
CA SER A 192 -9.27 -1.46 6.49
C SER A 192 -8.04 -1.90 5.72
N VAL A 193 -7.14 -2.63 6.38
CA VAL A 193 -5.92 -3.14 5.73
C VAL A 193 -6.28 -4.14 4.64
N PHE A 194 -7.28 -5.00 4.85
CA PHE A 194 -7.82 -5.88 3.83
C PHE A 194 -8.28 -5.13 2.57
N ILE A 195 -9.05 -4.04 2.74
CA ILE A 195 -9.49 -3.21 1.61
C ILE A 195 -8.29 -2.59 0.89
N VAL A 196 -7.32 -2.05 1.64
CA VAL A 196 -6.12 -1.44 1.04
C VAL A 196 -5.32 -2.48 0.25
N GLU A 197 -5.08 -3.66 0.81
CA GLU A 197 -4.34 -4.73 0.15
C GLU A 197 -5.04 -5.28 -1.10
N ASN A 198 -6.36 -5.44 -1.07
CA ASN A 198 -7.13 -5.76 -2.28
C ASN A 198 -7.09 -4.62 -3.30
N GLY A 199 -7.08 -3.37 -2.82
CA GLY A 199 -6.90 -2.20 -3.67
C GLY A 199 -5.60 -2.26 -4.45
N ARG A 200 -4.50 -2.66 -3.80
CA ARG A 200 -3.17 -2.73 -4.41
C ARG A 200 -3.10 -3.63 -5.63
N LEU A 201 -3.94 -4.67 -5.69
CA LEU A 201 -4.06 -5.55 -6.86
C LEU A 201 -4.47 -4.81 -8.16
N PHE A 202 -5.07 -3.63 -8.04
CA PHE A 202 -5.50 -2.81 -9.17
C PHE A 202 -4.51 -1.70 -9.54
N LEU A 203 -3.43 -1.52 -8.78
CA LEU A 203 -2.40 -0.54 -9.11
C LEU A 203 -1.62 -0.97 -10.34
N ASN A 204 -1.19 0.00 -11.12
CA ASN A 204 -0.35 -0.24 -12.28
C ASN A 204 0.60 0.94 -12.50
N LYS A 205 1.49 0.80 -13.48
CA LYS A 205 2.53 1.79 -13.80
C LYS A 205 2.00 3.21 -14.04
N SER A 206 0.78 3.34 -14.55
CA SER A 206 0.16 4.64 -14.88
C SER A 206 -0.70 5.19 -13.73
N VAL A 207 -1.11 4.33 -12.79
CA VAL A 207 -2.03 4.67 -11.71
C VAL A 207 -1.57 3.99 -10.42
N GLU A 208 -0.82 4.73 -9.61
CA GLU A 208 -0.24 4.25 -8.34
C GLU A 208 -1.08 4.62 -7.10
N THR A 209 -2.22 5.27 -7.29
CA THR A 209 -3.01 5.85 -6.19
C THR A 209 -4.50 5.53 -6.25
N PHE A 210 -5.16 5.67 -5.10
CA PHE A 210 -6.61 5.50 -4.93
C PHE A 210 -7.33 6.83 -4.69
N THR A 211 -8.64 6.81 -4.96
CA THR A 211 -9.57 7.86 -4.54
C THR A 211 -10.46 7.31 -3.43
N LEU A 212 -10.45 7.96 -2.26
CA LEU A 212 -11.39 7.63 -1.19
C LEU A 212 -12.60 8.55 -1.29
N VAL A 213 -13.80 8.00 -1.21
CA VAL A 213 -15.06 8.75 -1.21
C VAL A 213 -15.77 8.49 0.10
N PHE A 214 -15.73 9.45 1.02
CA PHE A 214 -16.45 9.39 2.28
C PHE A 214 -17.84 9.97 2.10
N ASP A 215 -18.84 9.10 2.07
CA ASP A 215 -20.25 9.46 2.10
C ASP A 215 -20.69 9.76 3.53
N MET A 216 -20.91 11.06 3.78
CA MET A 216 -21.35 11.59 5.08
C MET A 216 -22.87 11.67 5.22
N ASN A 217 -23.63 11.23 4.21
CA ASN A 217 -25.08 11.20 4.31
C ASN A 217 -25.50 10.23 5.42
N GLY A 218 -26.35 10.69 6.34
CA GLY A 218 -26.73 9.93 7.54
C GLY A 218 -25.66 9.89 8.64
N PHE A 219 -24.60 10.70 8.55
CA PHE A 219 -23.62 10.84 9.63
C PHE A 219 -24.28 11.28 10.95
N SER A 220 -23.89 10.62 12.03
CA SER A 220 -24.21 11.02 13.40
C SER A 220 -22.97 10.89 14.29
N MET A 221 -23.01 11.45 15.50
CA MET A 221 -21.88 11.36 16.44
C MET A 221 -21.56 9.91 16.85
N GLN A 222 -22.50 8.97 16.71
CA GLN A 222 -22.23 7.55 16.96
C GLN A 222 -21.25 6.95 15.93
N CYS A 223 -21.17 7.55 14.74
CA CYS A 223 -20.27 7.14 13.67
C CYS A 223 -18.85 7.70 13.84
N MET A 224 -18.62 8.63 14.77
CA MET A 224 -17.32 9.30 14.93
C MET A 224 -16.39 8.50 15.84
N ASP A 225 -15.44 7.80 15.22
CA ASP A 225 -14.43 7.01 15.91
C ASP A 225 -13.03 7.62 15.72
N TYR A 226 -12.59 8.41 16.68
CA TYR A 226 -11.31 9.13 16.59
C TYR A 226 -10.09 8.19 16.57
N ASN A 227 -10.15 7.05 17.26
CA ASN A 227 -9.04 6.09 17.27
C ASN A 227 -8.92 5.43 15.90
N TYR A 228 -10.04 5.03 15.31
CA TYR A 228 -10.05 4.44 13.99
C TYR A 228 -9.63 5.45 12.90
N VAL A 229 -10.06 6.72 13.00
CA VAL A 229 -9.60 7.78 12.10
C VAL A 229 -8.08 7.98 12.19
N LYS A 230 -7.50 7.98 13.39
CA LYS A 230 -6.03 8.07 13.56
C LYS A 230 -5.29 6.89 12.94
N PHE A 231 -5.84 5.69 13.06
CA PHE A 231 -5.29 4.52 12.39
C PHE A 231 -5.30 4.69 10.87
N LEU A 232 -6.43 5.10 10.28
CA LEU A 232 -6.54 5.34 8.84
C LEU A 232 -5.52 6.37 8.35
N LEU A 233 -5.34 7.47 9.09
CA LEU A 233 -4.30 8.46 8.77
C LEU A 233 -2.89 7.86 8.82
N SER A 234 -2.59 7.06 9.85
CA SER A 234 -1.31 6.38 9.99
C SER A 234 -1.02 5.43 8.81
N CYS A 235 -2.06 4.75 8.28
CA CYS A 235 -1.92 3.94 7.07
C CYS A 235 -1.38 4.77 5.90
N PHE A 236 -1.96 5.93 5.60
CA PHE A 236 -1.56 6.75 4.44
C PHE A 236 -0.24 7.51 4.65
N GLU A 237 0.09 7.86 5.88
CA GLU A 237 1.30 8.64 6.21
C GLU A 237 2.55 7.78 6.42
N ALA A 238 2.39 6.56 6.96
CA ALA A 238 3.51 5.73 7.41
C ALA A 238 3.64 4.40 6.65
N TYR A 239 2.53 3.73 6.35
CA TYR A 239 2.55 2.32 5.90
C TYR A 239 2.29 2.13 4.41
N TYR A 240 1.57 3.07 3.80
CA TYR A 240 1.20 3.15 2.38
C TYR A 240 1.45 4.57 1.84
N PRO A 241 2.69 5.09 1.95
CA PRO A 241 3.01 6.44 1.50
C PRO A 241 2.68 6.62 0.02
N GLU A 242 2.24 7.82 -0.35
CA GLU A 242 1.97 8.20 -1.74
C GLU A 242 1.04 7.24 -2.51
N SER A 243 0.22 6.44 -1.81
CA SER A 243 -0.84 5.60 -2.40
C SER A 243 -2.20 6.30 -2.40
N LEU A 244 -2.32 7.46 -1.73
CA LEU A 244 -3.53 8.27 -1.71
C LEU A 244 -3.46 9.37 -2.78
N GLY A 245 -4.44 9.38 -3.67
CA GLY A 245 -4.55 10.36 -4.75
C GLY A 245 -5.44 11.54 -4.37
N GLN A 246 -6.65 11.27 -3.89
CA GLN A 246 -7.54 12.27 -3.30
C GLN A 246 -8.53 11.64 -2.32
N ILE A 247 -9.07 12.47 -1.43
CA ILE A 247 -10.17 12.15 -0.54
C ILE A 247 -11.32 13.10 -0.87
N LEU A 248 -12.47 12.55 -1.24
CA LEU A 248 -13.69 13.29 -1.48
C LEU A 248 -14.62 13.04 -0.29
N VAL A 249 -14.86 14.06 0.53
CA VAL A 249 -15.83 14.02 1.62
C VAL A 249 -17.12 14.64 1.11
N ILE A 250 -18.12 13.80 0.84
CA ILE A 250 -19.38 14.23 0.22
C ILE A 250 -20.45 14.50 1.29
N ASP A 251 -21.23 15.56 1.12
CA ASP A 251 -22.39 15.91 1.95
C ASP A 251 -22.11 15.98 3.46
N SER A 252 -20.94 16.50 3.84
CA SER A 252 -20.55 16.64 5.25
C SER A 252 -21.51 17.56 6.03
N PRO A 253 -22.18 17.07 7.09
CA PRO A 253 -23.13 17.89 7.84
C PRO A 253 -22.42 18.87 8.77
N TRP A 254 -23.09 19.97 9.12
CA TRP A 254 -22.51 21.03 9.97
C TRP A 254 -21.93 20.53 11.31
N ILE A 255 -22.52 19.49 11.90
CA ILE A 255 -22.05 18.88 13.16
C ILE A 255 -20.64 18.26 13.01
N PHE A 256 -20.27 17.81 11.81
CA PHE A 256 -18.95 17.25 11.52
C PHE A 256 -17.84 18.31 11.60
N ASN A 257 -18.15 19.61 11.48
CA ASN A 257 -17.15 20.68 11.55
C ASN A 257 -16.36 20.66 12.87
N GLY A 258 -17.03 20.31 13.98
CA GLY A 258 -16.37 20.13 15.29
C GLY A 258 -15.37 18.97 15.26
N CYS A 259 -15.77 17.82 14.73
CA CYS A 259 -14.90 16.66 14.54
C CYS A 259 -13.72 16.97 13.61
N TRP A 260 -13.99 17.63 12.49
CA TRP A 260 -12.98 18.01 11.51
C TRP A 260 -11.92 18.93 12.09
N THR A 261 -12.29 19.86 12.97
CA THR A 261 -11.34 20.75 13.65
C THR A 261 -10.31 19.96 14.45
N ILE A 262 -10.73 18.87 15.10
CA ILE A 262 -9.85 17.96 15.83
C ILE A 262 -8.99 17.15 14.85
N ILE A 263 -9.62 16.50 13.87
CA ILE A 263 -8.96 15.62 12.90
C ILE A 263 -7.89 16.39 12.12
N LYS A 264 -8.16 17.63 11.71
CA LYS A 264 -7.23 18.49 10.98
C LYS A 264 -5.92 18.72 11.73
N GLY A 265 -5.91 18.67 13.06
CA GLY A 265 -4.69 18.78 13.86
C GLY A 265 -3.77 17.56 13.78
N TRP A 266 -4.26 16.43 13.25
CA TRP A 266 -3.49 15.18 13.12
C TRP A 266 -3.00 14.93 11.70
N ILE A 267 -3.56 15.60 10.71
CA ILE A 267 -3.29 15.32 9.31
C ILE A 267 -2.03 16.05 8.85
N ASP A 268 -1.10 15.32 8.24
CA ASP A 268 0.06 15.94 7.61
C ASP A 268 -0.34 16.87 6.44
N PRO A 269 0.43 17.92 6.14
CA PRO A 269 0.07 18.88 5.08
C PRO A 269 -0.14 18.26 3.69
N VAL A 270 0.53 17.15 3.35
CA VAL A 270 0.38 16.48 2.06
C VAL A 270 -0.97 15.78 1.99
N VAL A 271 -1.37 15.00 2.99
CA VAL A 271 -2.72 14.39 3.02
C VAL A 271 -3.80 15.45 3.11
N ALA A 272 -3.61 16.52 3.90
CA ALA A 272 -4.58 17.61 4.00
C ALA A 272 -4.87 18.27 2.64
N SER A 273 -3.84 18.43 1.80
CA SER A 273 -3.99 19.00 0.45
C SER A 273 -4.80 18.11 -0.52
N LYS A 274 -4.94 16.82 -0.19
CA LYS A 274 -5.67 15.82 -1.01
C LYS A 274 -7.15 15.73 -0.64
N ILE A 275 -7.58 16.36 0.46
CA ILE A 275 -8.96 16.31 0.96
C ILE A 275 -9.81 17.43 0.36
N LYS A 276 -10.97 17.06 -0.20
CA LYS A 276 -11.95 17.97 -0.78
C LYS A 276 -13.31 17.72 -0.16
N PHE A 277 -13.94 18.78 0.34
CA PHE A 277 -15.33 18.75 0.78
C PHE A 277 -16.21 19.20 -0.39
N ILE A 278 -17.12 18.34 -0.81
CA ILE A 278 -18.00 18.57 -1.96
C ILE A 278 -19.42 18.11 -1.62
N SER A 279 -20.40 18.53 -2.42
CA SER A 279 -21.72 17.92 -2.42
C SER A 279 -21.71 16.62 -3.25
N SER A 280 -22.65 15.71 -2.97
CA SER A 280 -22.89 14.54 -3.82
C SER A 280 -23.19 14.91 -5.28
N SER A 281 -23.80 16.08 -5.51
CA SER A 281 -24.08 16.59 -6.86
C SER A 281 -22.82 16.94 -7.68
N GLU A 282 -21.72 17.27 -7.01
CA GLU A 282 -20.41 17.59 -7.60
C GLU A 282 -19.53 16.34 -7.80
N LEU A 283 -19.92 15.18 -7.25
CA LEU A 283 -19.11 13.96 -7.36
C LEU A 283 -18.89 13.54 -8.82
N LYS A 284 -19.85 13.81 -9.71
CA LYS A 284 -19.74 13.58 -11.17
C LYS A 284 -18.60 14.35 -11.84
N ASP A 285 -18.09 15.39 -11.20
CA ASP A 285 -16.95 16.15 -11.69
C ASP A 285 -15.63 15.41 -11.47
N TYR A 286 -15.62 14.44 -10.54
CA TYR A 286 -14.45 13.65 -10.17
C TYR A 286 -14.55 12.18 -10.58
N VAL A 287 -15.76 11.59 -10.55
CA VAL A 287 -16.02 10.18 -10.85
C VAL A 287 -17.04 10.09 -11.98
N ASP A 288 -16.81 9.23 -12.97
CA ASP A 288 -17.77 9.03 -14.06
C ASP A 288 -19.09 8.50 -13.48
N VAL A 289 -20.24 9.02 -13.93
CA VAL A 289 -21.55 8.74 -13.31
C VAL A 289 -21.85 7.24 -13.20
N GLN A 290 -21.42 6.44 -14.18
CA GLN A 290 -21.58 4.98 -14.16
C GLN A 290 -20.85 4.26 -13.01
N PHE A 291 -19.88 4.92 -12.38
CA PHE A 291 -19.09 4.43 -11.25
C PHE A 291 -19.51 5.06 -9.92
N ILE A 292 -20.58 5.85 -9.90
CA ILE A 292 -21.15 6.38 -8.67
C ILE A 292 -22.23 5.40 -8.16
N PRO A 293 -22.17 4.96 -6.89
CA PRO A 293 -23.19 4.11 -6.29
C PRO A 293 -24.59 4.72 -6.40
N LYS A 294 -25.58 3.86 -6.64
CA LYS A 294 -26.97 4.29 -6.87
C LYS A 294 -27.52 5.16 -5.74
N LEU A 295 -27.27 4.76 -4.50
CA LEU A 295 -27.69 5.50 -3.31
C LEU A 295 -27.20 6.96 -3.31
N ILE A 296 -25.97 7.22 -3.78
CA ILE A 296 -25.40 8.57 -3.84
C ILE A 296 -26.03 9.37 -5.00
N LEU A 297 -26.34 8.71 -6.12
CA LEU A 297 -27.04 9.36 -7.24
C LEU A 297 -28.47 9.75 -6.87
N GLU A 298 -29.17 8.89 -6.14
CA GLU A 298 -30.53 9.13 -5.63
C GLU A 298 -30.56 10.28 -4.63
N SER A 299 -29.62 10.33 -3.68
CA SER A 299 -29.54 11.44 -2.72
C SER A 299 -29.22 12.78 -3.40
N ALA A 300 -28.46 12.76 -4.50
CA ALA A 300 -28.06 13.94 -5.25
C ALA A 300 -29.09 14.43 -6.29
N ASN A 301 -30.20 13.70 -6.51
CA ASN A 301 -31.12 13.93 -7.65
C ASN A 301 -30.40 14.02 -9.02
N ILE A 302 -29.34 13.23 -9.22
CA ILE A 302 -28.61 13.20 -10.50
C ILE A 302 -29.29 12.19 -11.44
N ASN A 303 -29.76 12.66 -12.60
CA ASN A 303 -30.22 11.78 -13.67
C ASN A 303 -29.03 11.04 -14.29
N TYR A 304 -29.20 9.75 -14.55
CA TYR A 304 -28.23 8.97 -15.31
C TYR A 304 -28.10 9.49 -16.74
N PRO A 305 -26.93 9.32 -17.40
CA PRO A 305 -26.76 9.75 -18.79
C PRO A 305 -27.77 9.06 -19.71
N ASN A 306 -28.29 9.77 -20.72
CA ASN A 306 -29.29 9.27 -21.68
C ASN A 306 -28.85 8.02 -22.47
N SER A 307 -27.58 7.64 -22.40
CA SER A 307 -27.02 6.42 -22.99
C SER A 307 -27.31 5.15 -22.18
N PHE A 308 -27.82 5.28 -20.95
CA PHE A 308 -28.18 4.15 -20.08
C PHE A 308 -29.68 3.84 -20.23
N THR A 309 -29.99 2.55 -20.37
CA THR A 309 -31.37 2.04 -20.41
C THR A 309 -32.05 2.21 -19.04
N GLU A 310 -33.39 2.29 -19.02
CA GLU A 310 -34.15 2.35 -17.75
C GLU A 310 -33.85 1.17 -16.80
N GLU A 311 -33.48 0.01 -17.33
CA GLU A 311 -33.01 -1.13 -16.53
C GLU A 311 -31.64 -0.90 -15.91
N GLU A 312 -30.68 -0.34 -16.66
CA GLU A 312 -29.34 -0.01 -16.14
C GLU A 312 -29.39 1.08 -15.08
N VAL A 313 -30.29 2.06 -15.26
CA VAL A 313 -30.59 3.11 -14.28
C VAL A 313 -31.22 2.53 -13.01
N LYS A 314 -32.20 1.62 -13.13
CA LYS A 314 -32.77 0.91 -11.97
C LYS A 314 -31.76 0.00 -11.27
N LYS A 315 -30.81 -0.58 -12.03
CA LYS A 315 -29.78 -1.52 -11.57
C LYS A 315 -28.55 -0.87 -10.95
N GLY A 316 -28.41 0.46 -10.95
CA GLY A 316 -27.20 1.16 -10.50
C GLY A 316 -26.54 0.52 -9.27
N TYR A 317 -25.22 0.57 -9.18
CA TYR A 317 -24.49 -0.30 -8.26
C TYR A 317 -24.93 -0.12 -6.80
N GLU A 318 -25.46 -1.20 -6.24
CA GLU A 318 -25.70 -1.41 -4.83
C GLU A 318 -24.71 -2.47 -4.36
N PHE A 319 -23.95 -2.14 -3.31
CA PHE A 319 -22.99 -3.07 -2.76
C PHE A 319 -23.70 -4.34 -2.27
N GLN A 320 -23.17 -5.49 -2.69
CA GLN A 320 -23.57 -6.79 -2.17
C GLN A 320 -22.29 -7.58 -1.87
N TYR A 321 -22.22 -8.10 -0.65
CA TYR A 321 -21.13 -8.98 -0.27
C TYR A 321 -21.41 -10.40 -0.79
N PHE A 322 -20.50 -10.91 -1.61
CA PHE A 322 -20.51 -12.28 -2.11
C PHE A 322 -19.37 -13.04 -1.45
N GLY A 323 -19.61 -13.56 -0.25
CA GLY A 323 -18.63 -14.38 0.46
C GLY A 323 -18.37 -15.73 -0.22
N PRO A 324 -17.30 -16.43 0.17
CA PRO A 324 -16.94 -17.72 -0.40
C PRO A 324 -18.04 -18.76 -0.14
N THR A 325 -18.38 -19.55 -1.17
CA THR A 325 -19.28 -20.69 -1.03
C THR A 325 -18.57 -21.88 -0.38
N GLU A 326 -19.33 -22.87 0.10
CA GLU A 326 -18.74 -24.13 0.59
C GLU A 326 -17.81 -24.77 -0.45
N LYS A 327 -18.16 -24.68 -1.74
CA LYS A 327 -17.34 -25.19 -2.83
C LYS A 327 -15.99 -24.46 -2.91
N ASP A 328 -16.01 -23.14 -2.78
CA ASP A 328 -14.80 -22.31 -2.81
C ASP A 328 -13.88 -22.66 -1.63
N LEU A 329 -14.44 -22.81 -0.43
CA LEU A 329 -13.70 -23.21 0.77
C LEU A 329 -13.10 -24.63 0.65
N VAL A 330 -13.85 -25.57 0.07
CA VAL A 330 -13.34 -26.92 -0.23
C VAL A 330 -12.22 -26.88 -1.27
N GLU A 331 -12.33 -26.05 -2.30
CA GLU A 331 -11.27 -25.90 -3.30
C GLU A 331 -10.00 -25.24 -2.72
N LEU A 332 -10.17 -24.18 -1.91
CA LEU A 332 -9.08 -23.51 -1.22
C LEU A 332 -8.37 -24.44 -0.25
N SER A 333 -9.11 -25.22 0.56
CA SER A 333 -8.51 -26.20 1.47
C SER A 333 -7.76 -27.30 0.73
N LYS A 334 -8.27 -27.79 -0.41
CA LYS A 334 -7.56 -28.73 -1.27
C LYS A 334 -6.23 -28.14 -1.75
N LYS A 335 -6.26 -26.92 -2.32
CA LYS A 335 -5.05 -26.20 -2.77
C LYS A 335 -4.04 -26.06 -1.63
N ARG A 336 -4.47 -25.60 -0.45
CA ARG A 336 -3.62 -25.41 0.73
C ARG A 336 -2.98 -26.71 1.25
N ASN A 337 -3.50 -27.89 0.91
CA ASN A 337 -2.95 -29.19 1.31
C ASN A 337 -1.97 -29.79 0.28
N GLU A 338 -1.74 -29.14 -0.87
CA GLU A 338 -0.81 -29.61 -1.91
C GLU A 338 0.66 -29.28 -1.56
N THR A 339 1.20 -29.90 -0.51
CA THR A 339 2.54 -29.58 0.04
C THR A 339 3.68 -29.60 -0.98
N GLU A 340 3.68 -30.54 -1.92
CA GLU A 340 4.75 -30.61 -2.94
C GLU A 340 4.62 -29.49 -3.98
N LYS A 341 3.40 -29.12 -4.35
CA LYS A 341 3.15 -27.98 -5.24
C LYS A 341 3.47 -26.66 -4.54
N GLU A 342 3.11 -26.53 -3.26
CA GLU A 342 3.48 -25.40 -2.41
C GLU A 342 5.01 -25.20 -2.41
N LYS A 343 5.79 -26.26 -2.14
CA LYS A 343 7.26 -26.19 -2.19
C LYS A 343 7.78 -25.75 -3.56
N MET A 344 7.18 -26.24 -4.65
CA MET A 344 7.55 -25.86 -6.01
C MET A 344 7.28 -24.39 -6.29
N ILE A 345 6.09 -23.88 -5.94
CA ILE A 345 5.70 -22.48 -6.13
C ILE A 345 6.60 -21.55 -5.31
N TRP A 346 6.88 -21.90 -4.05
CA TRP A 346 7.85 -21.17 -3.23
C TRP A 346 9.23 -21.11 -3.87
N LYS A 347 9.70 -22.22 -4.44
CA LYS A 347 11.00 -22.29 -5.14
C LYS A 347 11.02 -21.39 -6.37
N GLU A 348 9.94 -21.39 -7.17
CA GLU A 348 9.82 -20.53 -8.35
C GLU A 348 9.80 -19.04 -7.98
N PHE A 349 9.02 -18.67 -6.96
CA PHE A 349 8.99 -17.30 -6.45
C PHE A 349 10.37 -16.83 -5.95
N LYS A 350 11.03 -17.62 -5.10
CA LYS A 350 12.37 -17.30 -4.58
C LYS A 350 13.39 -17.16 -5.71
N LYS A 351 13.33 -18.04 -6.72
CA LYS A 351 14.17 -17.96 -7.92
C LYS A 351 13.92 -16.67 -8.71
N ALA A 352 12.65 -16.35 -9.00
CA ALA A 352 12.29 -15.17 -9.77
C ALA A 352 12.72 -13.86 -9.08
N ALA A 353 12.55 -13.80 -7.76
CA ALA A 353 12.95 -12.65 -6.96
C ALA A 353 14.47 -12.49 -6.90
N LEU A 354 15.21 -13.59 -6.79
CA LEU A 354 16.66 -13.55 -6.82
C LEU A 354 17.20 -13.10 -8.18
N GLU A 355 16.68 -13.65 -9.27
CA GLU A 355 17.01 -13.18 -10.63
C GLU A 355 16.74 -11.67 -10.78
N PHE A 356 15.65 -11.17 -10.20
CA PHE A 356 15.35 -9.74 -10.15
C PHE A 356 16.38 -8.95 -9.33
N MET A 357 16.80 -9.48 -8.17
CA MET A 357 17.83 -8.87 -7.32
C MET A 357 19.19 -8.81 -8.00
N GLU A 358 19.59 -9.86 -8.73
CA GLU A 358 20.85 -9.90 -9.47
C GLU A 358 20.88 -8.84 -10.58
N LEU A 359 19.82 -8.79 -11.40
CA LEU A 359 19.67 -7.75 -12.43
C LEU A 359 19.62 -6.34 -11.81
N THR A 360 18.96 -6.19 -10.66
CA THR A 360 18.88 -4.91 -9.95
C THR A 360 20.22 -4.50 -9.35
N ASN A 361 21.02 -5.44 -8.86
CA ASN A 361 22.37 -5.16 -8.38
C ASN A 361 23.26 -4.67 -9.53
N GLU A 362 23.26 -5.39 -10.66
CA GLU A 362 24.02 -5.00 -11.85
C GLU A 362 23.59 -3.60 -12.33
N TRP A 363 22.29 -3.39 -12.50
CA TRP A 363 21.70 -2.11 -12.88
C TRP A 363 22.03 -0.96 -11.91
N SER A 364 22.13 -1.23 -10.61
CA SER A 364 22.39 -0.18 -9.61
C SER A 364 23.84 0.27 -9.55
N VAL A 365 24.78 -0.54 -10.04
CA VAL A 365 26.22 -0.20 -10.09
C VAL A 365 26.55 0.70 -11.29
N TYR A 366 25.77 0.62 -12.37
CA TYR A 366 25.95 1.49 -13.53
C TYR A 366 25.22 2.83 -13.34
N GLU A 367 25.94 3.88 -12.95
CA GLU A 367 25.37 5.21 -12.69
C GLU A 367 24.85 5.95 -13.94
N SER A 368 25.10 5.43 -15.15
CA SER A 368 24.61 6.06 -16.38
C SER A 368 23.18 5.63 -16.72
N LYS A 369 22.32 6.60 -17.07
CA LYS A 369 20.91 6.43 -17.50
C LYS A 369 20.67 5.51 -18.72
N GLN A 370 21.70 4.86 -19.25
CA GLN A 370 21.75 4.44 -20.66
C GLN A 370 21.80 2.94 -20.92
N ASP A 371 21.76 2.06 -19.92
CA ASP A 371 21.50 0.66 -20.23
C ASP A 371 20.00 0.39 -20.35
N SER A 372 19.48 0.78 -21.53
CA SER A 372 18.10 0.51 -21.94
C SER A 372 17.78 -0.98 -22.00
N LYS A 373 18.80 -1.86 -22.07
CA LYS A 373 18.62 -3.31 -22.06
C LYS A 373 18.43 -3.81 -20.64
N LEU A 374 19.33 -3.49 -19.71
CA LEU A 374 19.18 -3.90 -18.30
C LEU A 374 17.86 -3.40 -17.69
N SER A 375 17.44 -2.18 -18.01
CA SER A 375 16.17 -1.64 -17.53
C SER A 375 14.95 -2.41 -18.09
N LYS A 376 15.02 -2.87 -19.35
CA LYS A 376 13.99 -3.73 -19.95
C LYS A 376 14.01 -5.14 -19.35
N ASP A 377 15.19 -5.70 -19.14
CA ASP A 377 15.37 -7.03 -18.57
C ASP A 377 14.84 -7.06 -17.11
N ARG A 378 15.11 -6.02 -16.31
CA ARG A 378 14.51 -5.85 -14.96
C ARG A 378 12.99 -5.77 -15.01
N LEU A 379 12.43 -5.01 -15.96
CA LEU A 379 10.99 -4.88 -16.10
C LEU A 379 10.33 -6.21 -16.46
N GLU A 380 10.93 -6.97 -17.38
CA GLU A 380 10.43 -8.29 -17.75
C GLU A 380 10.53 -9.28 -16.60
N GLN A 381 11.65 -9.27 -15.87
CA GLN A 381 11.83 -10.11 -14.70
C GLN A 381 10.85 -9.75 -13.56
N TYR A 382 10.51 -8.47 -13.39
CA TYR A 382 9.47 -8.05 -12.47
C TYR A 382 8.10 -8.64 -12.84
N LYS A 383 7.71 -8.68 -14.12
CA LYS A 383 6.43 -9.29 -14.54
C LYS A 383 6.38 -10.77 -14.14
N LYS A 384 7.46 -11.51 -14.40
CA LYS A 384 7.59 -12.91 -13.98
C LYS A 384 7.51 -13.07 -12.47
N LEU A 385 8.19 -12.19 -11.71
CA LEU A 385 8.11 -12.18 -10.25
C LEU A 385 6.66 -11.95 -9.76
N ASN A 386 5.92 -11.04 -10.40
CA ASN A 386 4.52 -10.77 -10.06
C ASN A 386 3.61 -11.97 -10.37
N GLU A 387 3.81 -12.64 -11.51
CA GLU A 387 3.11 -13.90 -11.83
C GLU A 387 3.40 -14.98 -10.78
N CYS A 388 4.67 -15.14 -10.38
CA CYS A 388 5.04 -16.05 -9.30
C CYS A 388 4.38 -15.67 -7.96
N TYR A 389 4.30 -14.38 -7.63
CA TYR A 389 3.62 -13.89 -6.43
C TYR A 389 2.14 -14.25 -6.44
N GLN A 390 1.43 -14.02 -7.54
CA GLN A 390 0.00 -14.35 -7.67
C GLN A 390 -0.25 -15.85 -7.46
N ASN A 391 0.62 -16.71 -8.00
CA ASN A 391 0.54 -18.16 -7.78
C ASN A 391 0.86 -18.56 -6.33
N LEU A 392 1.67 -17.76 -5.64
CA LEU A 392 2.09 -17.99 -4.26
C LEU A 392 1.03 -17.58 -3.23
N VAL A 393 0.24 -16.54 -3.48
CA VAL A 393 -0.75 -15.99 -2.53
C VAL A 393 -1.58 -17.07 -1.81
N PRO A 394 -2.15 -18.10 -2.47
CA PRO A 394 -2.94 -19.15 -1.80
C PRO A 394 -2.17 -20.00 -0.77
N PHE A 395 -0.83 -19.93 -0.78
CA PHE A 395 0.08 -20.77 -0.01
C PHE A 395 0.93 -19.98 1.02
N ILE A 396 0.72 -18.67 1.17
CA ILE A 396 1.43 -17.87 2.18
C ILE A 396 0.82 -18.22 3.55
N LYS A 397 1.32 -19.28 4.20
CA LYS A 397 0.83 -19.80 5.50
C LYS A 397 1.61 -19.30 6.68
#